data_AF-A0A0R3TAL2-F1
#
_entry.id   AF-A0A0R3TAL2-F1
#
_cell.length_a   1.000
_cell.length_b   1.000
_cell.length_c   1.000
_cell.angle_alpha   90.00
_cell.angle_beta   90.00
_cell.angle_gamma   90.00
#
_symmetry.space_group_name_H-M   'P 1'
#
loop_
_entity.id
_entity.type
_entity.pdbx_description
1 polymer ?
#
loop_
_entity_poly.entity_id
_entity_poly.type
_entity_poly.pdbx_seq_one_letter_code
_entity_poly.pdbx_strand_id
1 'polypeptide(L)'
;MSEGKDEPKKEPVWKTIHLDGNRKRCFFARDEFYDCVRRVNYQKMENPIDEIDYSECREYRKYYRLRCPGSWIELFDRRNGFIPGTDVEGEN
;
A
#
# COMPACT_ATOMS: atom_id res chain seq x y z
N MET A 1 -17.07 10.78 -28.78
CA MET A 1 -16.51 9.41 -28.77
C MET A 1 -15.33 9.44 -27.83
N SER A 2 -15.43 8.69 -26.73
CA SER A 2 -14.47 8.71 -25.62
C SER A 2 -13.22 7.93 -26.00
N GLU A 3 -12.06 8.58 -26.05
CA GLU A 3 -10.77 7.89 -26.06
C GLU A 3 -10.33 7.68 -24.61
N GLY A 4 -10.77 6.56 -24.04
CA GLY A 4 -10.16 6.01 -22.82
C GLY A 4 -8.75 5.58 -23.16
N LYS A 5 -7.76 6.43 -22.84
CA LYS A 5 -6.36 6.03 -22.84
C LYS A 5 -6.18 5.03 -21.69
N ASP A 6 -6.14 3.75 -22.03
CA ASP A 6 -5.60 2.70 -21.15
C ASP A 6 -4.15 3.08 -20.85
N GLU A 7 -3.93 3.81 -19.75
CA GLU A 7 -2.61 4.04 -19.21
C GLU A 7 -2.03 2.65 -18.85
N PRO A 8 -0.82 2.29 -19.34
CA PRO A 8 -0.23 1.01 -18.98
C PRO A 8 -0.10 0.99 -17.45
N LYS A 9 -0.80 0.05 -16.80
CA LYS A 9 -0.71 -0.18 -15.35
C LYS A 9 0.77 -0.31 -15.01
N LYS A 10 1.37 0.77 -14.48
CA LYS A 10 2.77 0.80 -14.11
C LYS A 10 2.97 -0.34 -13.13
N GLU A 11 3.83 -1.30 -13.48
CA GLU A 11 4.10 -2.40 -12.58
C GLU A 11 4.62 -1.84 -11.26
N PRO A 12 4.14 -2.35 -10.11
CA PRO A 12 4.62 -1.89 -8.83
C PRO A 12 6.15 -2.01 -8.73
N VAL A 13 6.82 -0.98 -8.22
CA VAL A 13 8.29 -0.88 -8.20
C VAL A 13 8.95 -2.08 -7.49
N TRP A 14 8.26 -2.69 -6.51
CA TRP A 14 8.74 -3.90 -5.84
C TRP A 14 8.84 -5.15 -6.74
N LYS A 15 8.23 -5.15 -7.93
CA LYS A 15 8.38 -6.24 -8.92
C LYS A 15 9.67 -6.14 -9.73
N THR A 16 10.26 -4.95 -9.82
CA THR A 16 11.42 -4.68 -10.69
C THR A 16 12.70 -4.37 -9.90
N ILE A 17 12.60 -4.09 -8.59
CA ILE A 17 13.73 -3.79 -7.72
C ILE A 17 14.29 -5.05 -7.03
N HIS A 18 15.61 -5.23 -7.09
CA HIS A 18 16.35 -6.24 -6.33
C HIS A 18 17.02 -5.61 -5.11
N LEU A 19 16.45 -5.81 -3.92
CA LEU A 19 17.05 -5.36 -2.67
C LEU A 19 17.81 -6.50 -1.98
N ASP A 20 18.99 -6.19 -1.46
CA ASP A 20 19.79 -7.14 -0.67
C ASP A 20 19.37 -7.15 0.81
N GLY A 21 18.98 -8.33 1.29
CA GLY A 21 18.67 -8.59 2.69
C GLY A 21 17.18 -8.44 3.05
N ASN A 22 16.73 -9.35 3.92
CA ASN A 22 15.33 -9.45 4.34
C ASN A 22 14.83 -8.16 5.01
N ARG A 23 15.69 -7.48 5.78
CA ARG A 23 15.34 -6.20 6.43
C ARG A 23 15.07 -5.09 5.43
N LYS A 24 15.90 -4.94 4.38
CA LYS A 24 15.71 -3.88 3.37
C LYS A 24 14.44 -4.12 2.57
N ARG A 25 14.19 -5.37 2.15
CA ARG A 25 12.96 -5.77 1.46
C ARG A 25 11.71 -5.46 2.29
N CYS A 26 11.77 -5.77 3.58
CA CYS A 26 10.69 -5.47 4.51
C CYS A 26 10.42 -3.95 4.60
N PHE A 27 11.46 -3.15 4.85
CA PHE A 27 11.32 -1.69 4.99
C PHE A 27 10.80 -1.05 3.70
N PHE A 28 11.27 -1.50 2.54
CA PHE A 28 10.77 -1.03 1.26
C PHE A 28 9.28 -1.36 1.08
N ALA A 29 8.88 -2.62 1.33
CA ALA A 29 7.50 -3.03 1.22
C ALA A 29 6.56 -2.24 2.17
N ARG A 30 7.05 -1.95 3.38
CA ARG A 30 6.38 -1.10 4.37
C ARG A 30 6.17 0.31 3.83
N ASP A 31 7.22 0.92 3.29
CA ASP A 31 7.19 2.32 2.86
C ASP A 31 6.26 2.49 1.66
N GLU A 32 6.32 1.59 0.67
CA GLU A 32 5.40 1.55 -0.48
C GLU A 32 3.93 1.44 -0.04
N PHE A 33 3.64 0.57 0.94
CA PHE A 33 2.30 0.44 1.49
C PHE A 33 1.79 1.73 2.12
N TYR A 34 2.56 2.34 3.02
CA TYR A 34 2.12 3.58 3.68
C TYR A 34 2.10 4.77 2.72
N ASP A 35 2.98 4.82 1.73
CA ASP A 35 2.94 5.83 0.68
C ASP A 35 1.67 5.73 -0.16
N CYS A 36 1.26 4.51 -0.52
CA CYS A 36 -0.02 4.29 -1.20
C CYS A 36 -1.19 4.84 -0.38
N VAL A 37 -1.30 4.43 0.90
CA VAL A 37 -2.41 4.88 1.74
C VAL A 37 -2.40 6.39 1.95
N ARG A 38 -1.23 7.01 2.09
CA ARG A 38 -1.11 8.48 2.18
C ARG A 38 -1.62 9.17 0.91
N ARG A 39 -1.25 8.68 -0.27
CA ARG A 39 -1.70 9.24 -1.55
C ARG A 39 -3.22 9.13 -1.71
N VAL A 40 -3.76 7.96 -1.40
CA VAL A 40 -5.19 7.69 -1.50
C VAL A 40 -5.99 8.54 -0.50
N ASN A 41 -5.50 8.68 0.74
CA ASN A 41 -6.12 9.58 1.72
C ASN A 41 -6.00 11.05 1.33
N TYR A 42 -4.92 11.46 0.67
CA TYR A 42 -4.79 12.82 0.15
C TYR A 42 -5.82 13.08 -0.96
N GLN A 43 -6.01 12.11 -1.88
CA GLN A 43 -7.06 12.17 -2.90
C GLN A 43 -8.47 12.27 -2.27
N LYS A 44 -8.73 11.55 -1.16
CA LYS A 44 -9.97 11.70 -0.37
C LYS A 44 -10.21 13.12 0.08
N MET A 45 -9.15 13.77 0.57
CA MET A 45 -9.26 15.13 1.11
C MET A 45 -9.51 16.14 0.01
N GLU A 46 -8.91 15.96 -1.17
CA GLU A 46 -9.16 16.81 -2.34
C GLU A 46 -10.55 16.57 -2.95
N ASN A 47 -10.99 15.31 -3.04
CA ASN A 47 -12.25 14.92 -3.67
C ASN A 47 -13.05 13.98 -2.73
N PRO A 48 -13.72 14.52 -1.69
CA PRO A 48 -14.37 13.70 -0.66
C PRO A 48 -15.63 12.95 -1.11
N ILE A 49 -16.17 13.29 -2.29
CA ILE A 49 -17.39 12.69 -2.85
C ILE A 49 -17.05 11.47 -3.70
N ASP A 50 -15.83 11.40 -4.23
CA ASP A 50 -15.42 10.34 -5.14
C ASP A 50 -15.18 9.03 -4.38
N GLU A 51 -15.58 7.92 -5.02
CA GLU A 51 -15.27 6.60 -4.52
C GLU A 51 -13.76 6.39 -4.56
N ILE A 52 -13.21 5.88 -3.46
CA ILE A 52 -11.78 5.73 -3.29
C ILE A 52 -11.38 4.29 -3.54
N ASP A 53 -10.51 4.10 -4.52
CA ASP A 53 -9.97 2.79 -4.79
C ASP A 53 -8.68 2.52 -3.99
N TYR A 54 -8.80 1.66 -2.97
CA TYR A 54 -7.66 1.12 -2.22
C TYR A 54 -7.07 -0.17 -2.82
N SER A 55 -7.47 -0.59 -4.03
CA SER A 55 -7.04 -1.85 -4.65
C SER A 55 -5.52 -1.99 -4.73
N GLU A 56 -4.82 -0.93 -5.14
CA GLU A 56 -3.36 -0.91 -5.23
C GLU A 56 -2.72 -1.04 -3.84
N CYS A 57 -3.26 -0.33 -2.83
CA CYS A 57 -2.76 -0.39 -1.46
C CYS A 57 -2.95 -1.77 -0.84
N ARG A 58 -4.00 -2.51 -1.21
CA ARG A 58 -4.19 -3.91 -0.81
C ARG A 58 -3.09 -4.83 -1.37
N GLU A 59 -2.65 -4.61 -2.60
CA GLU A 59 -1.52 -5.36 -3.17
C GLU A 59 -0.19 -5.03 -2.47
N TYR A 60 0.08 -3.75 -2.19
CA TYR A 60 1.25 -3.37 -1.39
C TYR A 60 1.19 -3.97 0.02
N ARG A 61 0.01 -4.05 0.63
CA ARG A 61 -0.19 -4.66 1.95
C ARG A 61 0.14 -6.16 1.95
N LYS A 62 -0.28 -6.90 0.92
CA LYS A 62 0.09 -8.32 0.75
C LYS A 62 1.60 -8.49 0.62
N TYR A 63 2.24 -7.65 -0.20
CA TYR A 63 3.69 -7.68 -0.37
C TYR A 63 4.43 -7.37 0.94
N TYR A 64 3.96 -6.36 1.67
CA TYR A 64 4.47 -6.00 3.00
C TYR A 64 4.37 -7.16 4.00
N ARG A 65 3.22 -7.85 4.06
CA ARG A 65 3.03 -9.06 4.89
C ARG A 65 3.96 -10.21 4.51
N LEU A 66 4.23 -10.39 3.22
CA LEU A 66 5.13 -11.45 2.74
C LEU A 66 6.60 -11.18 3.10
N ARG A 67 7.01 -9.90 3.15
CA ARG A 67 8.42 -9.52 3.34
C ARG A 67 8.79 -9.23 4.78
N CYS A 68 7.84 -8.92 5.64
CA CYS A 68 8.11 -8.50 7.01
C CYS A 68 7.67 -9.53 8.05
N PRO A 69 8.43 -9.70 9.15
CA PRO A 69 7.94 -10.42 10.32
C PRO A 69 6.66 -9.80 10.86
N GLY A 70 5.69 -10.63 11.29
CA GLY A 70 4.41 -10.16 11.84
C GLY A 70 4.57 -9.18 13.01
N SER A 71 5.52 -9.44 13.93
CA SER A 71 5.81 -8.55 15.06
C SER A 71 6.27 -7.15 14.65
N TRP A 72 6.94 -7.03 13.50
CA TRP A 72 7.35 -5.74 12.95
C TRP A 72 6.16 -5.03 12.33
N ILE A 73 5.30 -5.75 11.62
CA ILE A 73 4.07 -5.20 11.03
C ILE A 73 3.19 -4.63 12.14
N GLU A 74 2.95 -5.37 13.22
CA GLU A 74 2.17 -4.90 14.36
C GLU A 74 2.76 -3.64 15.02
N LEU A 75 4.09 -3.55 15.12
CA LEU A 75 4.77 -2.38 15.65
C LEU A 75 4.60 -1.17 14.73
N PHE A 76 4.81 -1.36 13.43
CA PHE A 76 4.73 -0.30 12.45
C PHE A 76 3.29 0.19 12.22
N ASP A 77 2.32 -0.73 12.21
CA ASP A 77 0.90 -0.40 12.06
C ASP A 77 0.43 0.46 13.22
N ARG A 78 0.70 0.05 14.46
CA ARG A 78 0.40 0.87 15.65
C ARG A 78 1.00 2.26 15.57
N ARG A 79 2.25 2.38 15.12
CA ARG A 79 2.93 3.67 14.98
C ARG A 79 2.29 4.57 13.93
N ASN A 80 1.71 4.00 12.88
CA ASN A 80 1.04 4.73 11.81
C ASN A 80 -0.49 4.85 12.01
N GLY A 81 -1.00 4.46 13.18
CA GLY A 81 -2.43 4.56 13.51
C GLY A 81 -3.32 3.51 12.86
N PHE A 82 -2.73 2.42 12.34
CA PHE A 82 -3.48 1.27 11.81
C PHE A 82 -3.76 0.26 12.93
N ILE A 83 -4.93 -0.38 12.87
CA ILE A 83 -5.24 -1.53 13.73
C ILE A 83 -4.41 -2.71 13.22
N PRO A 84 -3.55 -3.33 14.07
CA PRO A 84 -2.79 -4.49 13.65
C PRO A 84 -3.72 -5.61 13.19
N GLY A 85 -3.41 -6.20 12.04
CA GLY A 85 -4.18 -7.32 11.49
C GLY A 85 -5.38 -6.92 10.63
N THR A 86 -5.84 -5.67 10.63
CA THR A 86 -6.90 -5.24 9.69
C THR A 86 -6.32 -4.94 8.31
N ASP A 87 -7.14 -5.12 7.28
CA ASP A 87 -6.83 -4.67 5.92
C ASP A 87 -7.14 -3.17 5.78
N VAL A 88 -6.78 -2.62 4.60
CA VAL A 88 -6.79 -1.17 4.28
C VAL A 88 -8.17 -0.54 4.45
N GLU A 89 -9.22 -1.37 4.48
CA GLU A 89 -10.53 -1.01 4.96
C GLU A 89 -10.96 -2.05 5.98
N GLY A 90 -11.65 -1.61 7.04
CA GLY A 90 -12.37 -2.51 7.91
C GLY A 90 -13.20 -3.44 7.04
N GLU A 91 -13.08 -4.74 7.28
CA GLU A 91 -14.03 -5.72 6.79
C GLU A 91 -15.43 -5.18 7.11
N ASN A 92 -16.21 -5.00 6.05
CA ASN A 92 -17.58 -4.48 6.06
C ASN A 92 -18.45 -5.25 7.05
#